data_AF-A0A0Q6ZVY8-F1
#
_entry.id   AF-A0A0Q6ZVY8-F1
#
_cell.length_a   1.000
_cell.length_b   1.000
_cell.length_c   1.000
_cell.angle_alpha   90.00
_cell.angle_beta   90.00
_cell.angle_gamma   90.00
#
_symmetry.space_group_name_H-M   'P 1'
#
loop_
_entity.id
_entity.type
_entity.pdbx_description
1 polymer ?
#
loop_
_entity_poly.entity_id
_entity_poly.type
_entity_poly.pdbx_seq_one_letter_code
_entity_poly.pdbx_strand_id
1 'polypeptide(L)'
;MFNIDDASKKSKEAMDAMMKNYSEITKGFQSIAAEATDYSKKSFQDMTSYVEALTAVKSPEAAFELQTTFFKSSYESFVAEATKLGEMYAELAKTLYKPYEAPFSRSLTPVPAAA
;
A
#
# COMPACT_ATOMS: atom_id res chain seq x y z
N MET A 1 37.21 -23.02 -16.96
CA MET A 1 36.97 -23.49 -15.58
C MET A 1 35.61 -22.97 -15.14
N PHE A 2 34.66 -23.87 -14.88
CA PHE A 2 33.40 -23.49 -14.23
C PHE A 2 33.73 -22.98 -12.83
N ASN A 3 33.49 -21.69 -12.57
CA ASN A 3 33.82 -21.06 -11.30
C ASN A 3 32.70 -21.34 -10.30
N ILE A 4 32.77 -22.51 -9.65
CA ILE A 4 31.75 -23.01 -8.71
C ILE A 4 31.59 -22.07 -7.50
N ASP A 5 32.65 -21.36 -7.11
CA ASP A 5 32.61 -20.37 -6.03
C ASP A 5 31.77 -19.13 -6.39
N ASP A 6 31.89 -18.62 -7.63
CA ASP A 6 31.05 -17.53 -8.13
C ASP A 6 29.58 -17.95 -8.27
N ALA A 7 29.34 -19.20 -8.71
CA ALA A 7 27.99 -19.76 -8.78
C ALA A 7 27.36 -19.88 -7.39
N SER A 8 28.14 -20.33 -6.40
CA SER A 8 27.70 -20.46 -5.00
C SER A 8 27.43 -19.10 -4.35
N LYS A 9 28.28 -18.10 -4.62
CA LYS A 9 28.09 -16.73 -4.13
C LYS A 9 26.85 -16.07 -4.74
N LYS A 10 26.64 -16.18 -6.05
CA LYS A 10 25.43 -15.68 -6.73
C LYS A 10 24.15 -16.38 -6.23
N SER A 11 24.23 -17.68 -5.95
CA SER A 11 23.11 -18.43 -5.35
C SER A 11 22.74 -17.89 -3.96
N LYS A 12 23.75 -17.60 -3.13
CA LYS A 12 23.54 -17.00 -1.81
C LYS A 12 22.94 -15.60 -1.89
N GLU A 13 23.47 -14.73 -2.76
CA GLU A 13 22.93 -13.39 -2.98
C GLU A 13 21.48 -13.43 -3.50
N ALA A 14 21.15 -14.36 -4.38
CA ALA A 14 19.77 -14.57 -4.86
C ALA A 14 18.82 -15.05 -3.75
N MET A 15 19.28 -15.98 -2.89
CA MET A 15 18.52 -16.43 -1.72
C MET A 15 18.28 -15.29 -0.72
N ASP A 16 19.30 -14.50 -0.40
CA ASP A 16 19.17 -13.36 0.51
C ASP A 16 18.21 -12.30 -0.05
N ALA A 17 18.28 -12.01 -1.35
CA ALA A 17 17.35 -11.12 -2.04
C ALA A 17 15.92 -11.64 -2.03
N MET A 18 15.72 -12.95 -2.25
CA MET A 18 14.40 -13.59 -2.21
C MET A 18 13.79 -13.52 -0.80
N MET A 19 14.56 -13.86 0.24
CA MET A 19 14.09 -13.78 1.63
C MET A 19 13.73 -12.35 2.04
N LYS A 20 14.54 -11.37 1.61
CA LYS A 20 14.25 -9.95 1.86
C LYS A 20 12.95 -9.51 1.17
N ASN A 21 12.77 -9.85 -0.10
CA ASN A 21 11.54 -9.52 -0.85
C ASN A 21 10.30 -10.17 -0.20
N TYR A 22 10.40 -11.43 0.22
CA TYR A 22 9.29 -12.11 0.92
C TYR A 22 8.91 -11.40 2.23
N SER A 23 9.91 -10.97 3.01
CA SER A 23 9.68 -10.20 4.24
C SER A 23 9.03 -8.85 3.94
N GLU A 24 9.47 -8.13 2.90
CA GLU A 24 8.90 -6.84 2.50
C GLU A 24 7.44 -6.98 2.04
N ILE A 25 7.12 -8.00 1.25
CA ILE A 25 5.75 -8.31 0.81
C ILE A 25 4.85 -8.59 2.00
N THR A 26 5.30 -9.46 2.92
CA THR A 26 4.54 -9.81 4.12
C THR A 26 4.25 -8.57 4.97
N LYS A 27 5.25 -7.71 5.17
CA LYS A 27 5.10 -6.44 5.89
C LYS A 27 4.12 -5.51 5.18
N GLY A 28 4.17 -5.42 3.85
CA GLY A 28 3.23 -4.63 3.06
C GLY A 28 1.77 -5.04 3.32
N PHE A 29 1.47 -6.34 3.29
CA PHE A 29 0.14 -6.84 3.64
C PHE A 29 -0.25 -6.55 5.10
N GLN A 30 0.68 -6.71 6.04
CA GLN A 30 0.45 -6.37 7.45
C GLN A 30 0.12 -4.89 7.63
N SER A 31 0.84 -4.00 6.94
CA SER A 31 0.57 -2.57 6.98
C SER A 31 -0.81 -2.25 6.39
N ILE A 32 -1.20 -2.84 5.26
CA ILE A 32 -2.54 -2.65 4.66
C ILE A 32 -3.63 -3.10 5.64
N ALA A 33 -3.46 -4.26 6.28
CA ALA A 33 -4.42 -4.77 7.25
C ALA A 33 -4.53 -3.87 8.50
N ALA A 34 -3.40 -3.33 8.97
CA ALA A 34 -3.36 -2.39 10.09
C ALA A 34 -4.10 -1.10 9.74
N GLU A 35 -3.83 -0.53 8.56
CA GLU A 35 -4.47 0.70 8.10
C GLU A 35 -6.00 0.53 7.98
N ALA A 36 -6.46 -0.54 7.33
CA ALA A 36 -7.89 -0.84 7.22
C ALA A 36 -8.57 -1.02 8.60
N THR A 37 -7.84 -1.59 9.57
CA THR A 37 -8.32 -1.75 10.95
C THR A 37 -8.45 -0.40 11.63
N ASP A 38 -7.45 0.47 11.50
CA ASP A 38 -7.44 1.81 12.08
C ASP A 38 -8.56 2.68 11.49
N TYR A 39 -8.75 2.66 10.17
CA TYR A 39 -9.86 3.34 9.52
C TYR A 39 -11.23 2.83 9.99
N SER A 40 -11.38 1.51 10.15
CA SER A 40 -12.63 0.91 10.65
C SER A 40 -12.94 1.37 12.08
N LYS A 41 -11.91 1.41 12.94
CA LYS A 41 -12.03 1.91 14.32
C LYS A 41 -12.43 3.38 14.34
N LYS A 42 -11.78 4.20 13.52
CA LYS A 42 -12.11 5.62 13.38
C LYS A 42 -13.55 5.82 12.91
N SER A 43 -13.95 5.10 11.86
CA SER A 43 -15.32 5.18 11.31
C SER A 43 -16.38 4.84 12.35
N PHE A 44 -16.11 3.85 13.22
CA PHE A 44 -17.00 3.51 14.32
C PHE A 44 -17.08 4.64 15.37
N GLN A 45 -15.94 5.21 15.74
CA GLN A 45 -15.90 6.35 16.68
C GLN A 45 -16.65 7.56 16.13
N ASP A 46 -16.43 7.92 14.86
CA ASP A 46 -17.11 9.03 14.19
C ASP A 46 -18.63 8.81 14.15
N MET A 47 -19.08 7.58 13.88
CA MET A 47 -20.50 7.21 13.92
C MET A 47 -21.08 7.33 15.33
N THR A 48 -20.38 6.84 16.36
CA THR A 48 -20.83 6.97 17.75
C THR A 48 -20.99 8.44 18.13
N SER A 49 -19.99 9.27 17.83
CA SER A 49 -20.06 10.72 18.09
C SER A 49 -21.19 11.40 17.32
N TYR A 50 -21.45 10.99 16.07
CA TYR A 50 -22.60 11.48 15.31
C TYR A 50 -23.94 11.15 15.98
N VAL A 51 -24.13 9.90 16.41
CA VAL A 51 -25.37 9.49 17.09
C VAL A 51 -25.55 10.24 18.40
N GLU A 52 -24.49 10.36 19.21
CA GLU A 52 -24.53 11.16 20.44
C GLU A 52 -24.96 12.60 20.16
N ALA A 53 -24.33 13.26 19.18
CA ALA A 53 -24.67 14.62 18.79
C ALA A 53 -26.12 14.73 18.26
N LEU A 54 -26.59 13.74 17.51
CA LEU A 54 -27.94 13.70 16.97
C LEU A 54 -29.00 13.63 18.09
N THR A 55 -28.72 12.95 19.20
CA THR A 55 -29.63 12.94 20.35
C THR A 55 -29.69 14.28 21.10
N ALA A 56 -28.70 15.15 20.94
CA ALA A 56 -28.60 16.42 21.63
C ALA A 56 -29.22 17.61 20.87
N VAL A 57 -29.48 17.45 19.56
CA VAL A 57 -30.09 18.52 18.75
C VAL A 57 -31.55 18.75 19.11
N LYS A 58 -31.99 20.02 19.05
CA LYS A 58 -33.35 20.44 19.46
C LYS A 58 -34.21 20.99 18.32
N SER A 59 -33.67 21.02 17.09
CA SER A 59 -34.41 21.48 15.92
C SER A 59 -34.03 20.68 14.65
N PRO A 60 -34.92 20.62 13.65
CA PRO A 60 -34.63 20.01 12.36
C PRO A 60 -33.45 20.65 11.62
N GLU A 61 -33.29 21.97 11.73
CA GLU A 61 -32.18 22.69 11.08
C GLU A 61 -30.83 22.25 11.64
N ALA A 62 -30.72 22.10 12.96
CA ALA A 62 -29.50 21.63 13.62
C ALA A 62 -29.20 20.16 13.27
N ALA A 63 -30.24 19.31 13.15
CA ALA A 63 -30.07 17.94 12.68
C ALA A 63 -29.56 17.88 11.23
N PHE A 64 -30.07 18.75 10.35
CA PHE A 64 -29.62 18.83 8.96
C PHE A 64 -28.17 19.30 8.83
N GLU A 65 -27.78 20.31 9.62
CA GLU A 65 -26.39 20.79 9.68
C GLU A 65 -25.44 19.69 10.19
N LEU A 66 -25.84 18.97 11.24
CA LEU A 66 -25.07 17.85 11.77
C LEU A 66 -24.89 16.72 10.74
N GLN A 67 -25.97 16.30 10.08
CA GLN A 67 -25.95 15.27 9.03
C GLN A 67 -25.08 15.68 7.84
N THR A 68 -25.15 16.95 7.43
CA THR A 68 -24.34 17.51 6.33
C THR A 68 -22.87 17.52 6.69
N THR A 69 -22.54 17.95 7.92
CA THR A 69 -21.16 17.97 8.42
C THR A 69 -20.59 16.56 8.49
N PHE A 70 -21.34 15.61 9.05
CA PHE A 70 -20.94 14.20 9.13
C PHE A 70 -20.72 13.59 7.74
N PHE A 71 -21.59 13.87 6.78
CA PHE A 71 -21.43 13.37 5.41
C PHE A 71 -20.15 13.92 4.77
N LYS A 72 -19.92 15.23 4.90
CA LYS A 72 -18.73 15.88 4.34
C LYS A 72 -17.44 15.31 4.95
N SER A 73 -17.37 15.20 6.28
CA SER A 73 -16.20 14.66 6.96
C SER A 73 -15.95 13.19 6.64
N SER A 74 -17.03 12.39 6.55
CA SER A 74 -16.95 10.98 6.18
C SER A 74 -16.44 10.81 4.75
N TYR A 75 -16.90 11.64 3.81
CA TYR A 75 -16.44 11.62 2.43
C TYR A 75 -14.96 11.99 2.31
N GLU A 76 -14.53 13.08 2.95
CA GLU A 76 -13.13 13.51 2.96
C GLU A 76 -12.22 12.44 3.57
N SER A 77 -12.65 11.82 4.69
CA SER A 77 -11.90 10.75 5.35
C SER A 77 -11.81 9.50 4.47
N PHE A 78 -12.91 9.12 3.81
CA PHE A 78 -12.92 7.97 2.90
C PHE A 78 -11.99 8.17 1.71
N VAL A 79 -12.01 9.33 1.06
CA VAL A 79 -11.14 9.62 -0.08
C VAL A 79 -9.67 9.60 0.34
N ALA A 80 -9.35 10.16 1.51
CA ALA A 80 -8.00 10.12 2.07
C ALA A 80 -7.54 8.68 2.31
N GLU A 81 -8.38 7.85 2.93
CA GLU A 81 -8.09 6.44 3.18
C GLU A 81 -7.91 5.64 1.89
N ALA A 82 -8.83 5.81 0.93
CA ALA A 82 -8.77 5.13 -0.36
C ALA A 82 -7.49 5.50 -1.13
N THR A 83 -7.08 6.76 -1.07
CA THR A 83 -5.82 7.22 -1.67
C THR A 83 -4.64 6.54 -1.00
N LYS A 84 -4.60 6.52 0.34
CA LYS A 84 -3.53 5.91 1.13
C LYS A 84 -3.42 4.40 0.87
N LEU A 85 -4.53 3.67 0.90
CA LEU A 85 -4.55 2.24 0.56
C LEU A 85 -4.10 2.00 -0.88
N GLY A 86 -4.53 2.85 -1.82
CA GLY A 86 -4.09 2.79 -3.21
C GLY A 86 -2.57 2.92 -3.36
N GLU A 87 -1.96 3.88 -2.65
CA GLU A 87 -0.50 4.04 -2.60
C GLU A 87 0.19 2.81 -1.99
N MET A 88 -0.34 2.27 -0.89
CA MET A 88 0.21 1.07 -0.25
C MET A 88 0.17 -0.16 -1.17
N TYR A 89 -0.94 -0.35 -1.91
CA TYR A 89 -1.03 -1.40 -2.91
C TYR A 89 -0.06 -1.18 -4.08
N ALA A 90 0.14 0.06 -4.52
CA ALA A 90 1.10 0.38 -5.56
C ALA A 90 2.55 0.08 -5.13
N GLU A 91 2.92 0.42 -3.89
CA GLU A 91 4.24 0.09 -3.34
C GLU A 91 4.46 -1.42 -3.15
N LEU A 92 3.41 -2.14 -2.75
CA LEU A 92 3.44 -3.60 -2.68
C LEU A 92 3.64 -4.21 -4.08
N ALA A 93 2.92 -3.72 -5.09
CA ALA A 93 3.08 -4.15 -6.48
C ALA A 93 4.51 -3.89 -6.97
N LYS A 94 5.06 -2.69 -6.75
CA LYS A 94 6.47 -2.39 -7.10
C LYS A 94 7.42 -3.40 -6.47
N THR A 95 7.24 -3.71 -5.18
CA THR A 95 8.07 -4.70 -4.46
C THR A 95 7.95 -6.10 -5.06
N LEU A 96 6.75 -6.52 -5.48
CA LEU A 96 6.52 -7.78 -6.18
C LEU A 96 7.18 -7.82 -7.56
N TYR A 97 7.27 -6.69 -8.26
CA TYR A 97 7.86 -6.60 -9.60
C TYR A 97 9.38 -6.42 -9.62
N LYS A 98 10.00 -5.94 -8.53
CA LYS A 98 11.48 -5.75 -8.42
C LYS A 98 12.31 -6.93 -8.94
N PRO A 99 12.01 -8.22 -8.66
CA PRO A 99 12.80 -9.34 -9.16
C PRO A 99 12.79 -9.48 -10.70
N TYR A 100 11.79 -8.90 -11.36
CA TYR A 100 11.62 -8.95 -12.81
C TYR A 100 12.18 -7.71 -13.52
N GLU A 101 12.65 -6.69 -12.79
CA GLU A 101 13.30 -5.48 -13.32
C GLU A 101 14.75 -5.74 -13.81
N ALA A 102 15.14 -6.99 -14.09
CA ALA A 102 16.45 -7.31 -14.64
C ALA A 102 16.77 -6.38 -15.83
N PRO A 103 17.99 -5.81 -15.89
CA PRO A 103 18.24 -4.62 -16.69
C PRO A 103 17.89 -4.88 -18.15
N PHE A 104 16.92 -4.12 -18.68
CA PHE A 104 16.70 -3.94 -20.12
C PHE A 104 18.01 -3.63 -20.86
N SER A 105 19.03 -3.18 -20.14
CA SER A 105 20.39 -2.90 -20.61
C SER A 105 21.27 -4.13 -20.89
N ARG A 106 20.83 -5.38 -20.66
CA ARG A 106 21.66 -6.58 -20.95
C ARG A 106 21.25 -7.37 -22.20
N SER A 107 20.18 -6.97 -22.88
CA SER A 107 19.77 -7.58 -24.17
C SER A 107 20.15 -6.73 -25.40
N LEU A 108 20.48 -5.45 -25.24
CA LEU A 108 21.08 -4.64 -26.30
C LEU A 108 22.61 -4.82 -26.30
N THR A 109 23.06 -6.01 -26.72
CA THR A 109 24.40 -6.08 -27.30
C THR A 109 24.34 -5.28 -28.62
N PRO A 110 25.20 -4.27 -28.84
CA PRO A 110 25.31 -3.69 -30.18
C PRO A 110 25.76 -4.82 -31.09
N VAL A 111 24.95 -5.16 -32.10
CA VAL A 111 25.40 -6.02 -33.19
C VAL A 111 26.63 -5.34 -33.79
N PRO A 112 27.81 -5.98 -33.83
CA PRO A 112 28.97 -5.37 -34.45
C PRO A 112 28.64 -5.16 -35.93
N ALA A 113 28.73 -3.91 -36.38
CA ALA A 113 28.68 -3.59 -37.80
C ALA A 113 29.83 -4.35 -38.48
N ALA A 114 29.46 -5.31 -39.33
CA ALA A 114 30.42 -6.01 -40.19
C ALA A 114 31.06 -4.99 -41.15
N ALA A 115 32.38 -5.05 -41.21
CA ALA A 115 33.23 -4.26 -42.10
C ALA A 115 33.01 -4.60 -43.58
#